data_AF-W6W0S8-F1
#
_entry.id   AF-W6W0S8-F1
#
_cell.length_a   1.000
_cell.length_b   1.000
_cell.length_c   1.000
_cell.angle_alpha   90.00
_cell.angle_beta   90.00
_cell.angle_gamma   90.00
#
_symmetry.space_group_name_H-M   'P 1'
#
loop_
_entity.id
_entity.type
_entity.pdbx_description
1 polymer ?
#
loop_
_entity_poly.entity_id
_entity_poly.type
_entity_poly.pdbx_seq_one_letter_code
_entity_poly.pdbx_strand_id
1 'polypeptide(L)'
;MRIRNIIHKGLRRFVVDDDAAGLQPAVVPKLRRMISFLQDMETESELRTVPSWKAHQLTGDRKGTWSLFVTKNWRLTFRIDANEIEIIDLDYEDYH
;
A
#
# COMPACT_ATOMS: atom_id res chain seq x y z
N MET A 1 2.92 11.22 -0.49
CA MET A 1 3.98 10.95 0.52
C MET A 1 5.14 10.15 -0.07
N ARG A 2 6.37 10.35 0.39
CA ARG A 2 7.50 9.51 -0.04
C ARG A 2 7.35 8.08 0.51
N ILE A 3 7.65 7.07 -0.31
CA ILE A 3 7.74 5.67 0.13
C ILE A 3 9.20 5.40 0.52
N ARG A 4 9.44 5.12 1.81
CA ARG A 4 10.79 4.87 2.35
C ARG A 4 11.28 3.47 2.02
N ASN A 5 10.44 2.46 2.28
CA ASN A 5 10.79 1.06 2.09
C ASN A 5 9.57 0.22 1.68
N ILE A 6 9.86 -0.85 0.93
CA ILE A 6 8.87 -1.82 0.43
C ILE A 6 9.34 -3.23 0.81
N ILE A 7 8.49 -3.95 1.53
CA ILE A 7 8.73 -5.30 2.05
C ILE A 7 8.53 -6.33 0.92
N HIS A 8 7.38 -6.28 0.22
CA HIS A 8 7.08 -7.20 -0.87
C HIS A 8 8.06 -7.03 -2.04
N LYS A 9 8.83 -8.09 -2.36
CA LYS A 9 9.88 -8.04 -3.40
C LYS A 9 9.34 -7.68 -4.79
N GLY A 10 8.20 -8.26 -5.18
CA GLY A 10 7.58 -7.98 -6.48
C GLY A 10 6.97 -6.57 -6.54
N LEU A 11 6.51 -6.05 -5.41
CA LEU A 11 5.98 -4.68 -5.36
C LEU A 11 7.13 -3.68 -5.41
N ARG A 12 8.24 -3.95 -4.72
CA ARG A 12 9.44 -3.13 -4.76
C ARG A 12 9.97 -2.99 -6.18
N ARG A 13 10.11 -4.11 -6.89
CA ARG A 13 10.52 -4.12 -8.29
C ARG A 13 9.57 -3.32 -9.17
N PHE A 14 8.26 -3.48 -8.96
CA PHE A 14 7.25 -2.72 -9.68
C PHE A 14 7.34 -1.20 -9.45
N VAL A 15 7.61 -0.77 -8.22
CA VAL A 15 7.71 0.66 -7.88
C VAL A 15 9.04 1.27 -8.34
N VAL A 16 10.14 0.53 -8.25
CA VAL A 16 11.49 1.05 -8.55
C VAL A 16 11.86 0.93 -10.03
N ASP A 17 11.54 -0.23 -10.64
CA ASP A 17 12.03 -0.60 -11.98
C ASP A 17 10.93 -0.61 -13.06
N ASP A 18 9.69 -0.30 -12.68
CA ASP A 18 8.48 -0.47 -13.52
C ASP A 18 8.27 -1.92 -14.02
N ASP A 19 8.88 -2.90 -13.34
CA ASP A 19 8.78 -4.33 -13.69
C ASP A 19 7.75 -5.04 -12.79
N ALA A 20 6.66 -5.52 -13.42
CA ALA A 20 5.56 -6.20 -12.74
C ALA A 20 5.81 -7.69 -12.46
N ALA A 21 7.01 -8.21 -12.73
CA ALA A 21 7.37 -9.59 -12.41
C ALA A 21 7.19 -9.88 -10.90
N GLY A 22 6.46 -10.96 -10.60
CA GLY A 22 6.12 -11.34 -9.22
C GLY A 22 4.81 -10.73 -8.70
N LEU A 23 4.04 -10.04 -9.54
CA LEU A 23 2.66 -9.62 -9.27
C LEU A 23 1.69 -10.38 -10.18
N GLN A 24 0.45 -10.55 -9.72
CA GLN A 24 -0.60 -11.10 -10.58
C GLN A 24 -0.98 -10.06 -11.65
N PRO A 25 -0.95 -10.38 -12.96
CA PRO A 25 -1.18 -9.39 -14.02
C PRO A 25 -2.51 -8.62 -13.87
N ALA A 26 -3.56 -9.31 -13.41
CA ALA A 26 -4.88 -8.73 -13.21
C ALA A 26 -4.92 -7.61 -12.16
N VAL A 27 -4.00 -7.59 -11.18
CA VAL A 27 -3.98 -6.56 -10.13
C VAL A 27 -3.05 -5.39 -10.43
N VAL A 28 -2.14 -5.53 -11.39
CA VAL A 28 -1.11 -4.52 -11.71
C VAL A 28 -1.70 -3.13 -11.96
N PRO A 29 -2.78 -2.96 -12.77
CA PRO A 29 -3.37 -1.63 -12.99
C PRO A 29 -3.97 -1.01 -11.73
N LYS A 30 -4.43 -1.83 -10.78
CA LYS A 30 -4.96 -1.34 -9.50
C LYS A 30 -3.82 -0.96 -8.56
N LEU A 31 -2.80 -1.81 -8.44
CA LEU A 31 -1.61 -1.50 -7.64
C LEU A 31 -0.94 -0.22 -8.12
N ARG A 32 -0.78 -0.02 -9.44
CA ARG A 32 -0.23 1.23 -9.99
C ARG A 32 -0.98 2.47 -9.48
N ARG A 33 -2.31 2.46 -9.59
CA ARG A 33 -3.17 3.57 -9.12
C ARG A 33 -3.04 3.80 -7.61
N MET A 34 -2.96 2.74 -6.82
CA MET A 34 -2.76 2.84 -5.37
C MET A 34 -1.41 3.45 -5.03
N ILE A 35 -0.32 3.00 -5.68
CA ILE A 35 1.02 3.54 -5.46
C ILE A 35 1.09 5.02 -5.85
N SER A 36 0.57 5.40 -7.02
CA SER A 36 0.54 6.82 -7.44
C SER A 36 -0.22 7.67 -6.43
N PHE A 37 -1.42 7.23 -6.00
CA PHE A 37 -2.17 7.93 -4.97
C PHE A 37 -1.39 8.09 -3.66
N LEU A 38 -0.73 7.02 -3.20
CA LEU A 38 0.09 7.06 -1.99
C LEU A 38 1.27 8.04 -2.11
N GLN A 39 1.85 8.16 -3.31
CA GLN A 39 2.90 9.13 -3.60
C GLN A 39 2.39 10.57 -3.66
N ASP A 40 1.15 10.78 -4.10
CA ASP A 40 0.54 12.09 -4.26
C ASP A 40 -0.16 12.62 -3.00
N MET A 41 -0.67 11.75 -2.13
CA MET A 41 -1.42 12.17 -0.94
C MET A 41 -0.55 12.97 0.05
N GLU A 42 -1.17 13.90 0.76
CA GLU A 42 -0.52 14.76 1.77
C GLU A 42 -0.85 14.32 3.19
N THR A 43 -2.04 13.75 3.39
CA THR A 43 -2.56 13.34 4.70
C THR A 43 -3.16 11.94 4.68
N GLU A 44 -3.10 11.23 5.82
CA GLU A 44 -3.68 9.89 5.92
C GLU A 44 -5.22 9.87 5.77
N SER A 45 -5.89 11.00 6.02
CA SER A 45 -7.34 11.11 5.84
C SER A 45 -7.77 10.91 4.39
N GLU A 46 -6.90 11.21 3.43
CA GLU A 46 -7.18 11.05 2.01
C GLU A 46 -7.39 9.59 1.63
N LEU A 47 -6.80 8.63 2.35
CA LEU A 47 -6.98 7.19 2.10
C LEU A 47 -8.46 6.77 2.11
N ARG A 48 -9.30 7.49 2.88
CA ARG A 48 -10.74 7.22 2.99
C ARG A 48 -11.58 7.84 1.86
N THR A 49 -10.98 8.69 1.04
CA THR A 49 -11.66 9.33 -0.13
C THR A 49 -11.91 8.35 -1.27
N VAL A 50 -11.29 7.16 -1.23
CA VAL A 50 -11.51 6.07 -2.18
C VAL A 50 -12.23 4.89 -1.50
N PRO A 51 -13.58 4.89 -1.44
CA PRO A 51 -14.34 3.88 -0.69
C PRO A 51 -14.07 2.44 -1.13
N SER A 52 -13.79 2.23 -2.43
CA SER A 52 -13.53 0.90 -2.99
C SER A 52 -12.27 0.22 -2.42
N TRP A 53 -11.37 0.98 -1.80
CA TRP A 53 -10.17 0.44 -1.14
C TRP A 53 -10.43 0.03 0.31
N LYS A 54 -11.60 0.35 0.88
CA LYS A 54 -11.99 -0.06 2.23
C LYS A 54 -10.90 0.23 3.27
N ALA A 55 -10.28 1.41 3.20
CA ALA A 55 -9.13 1.76 4.03
C ALA A 55 -9.49 1.73 5.52
N HIS A 56 -8.70 1.00 6.30
CA HIS A 56 -8.83 0.93 7.75
C HIS A 56 -7.46 0.69 8.39
N GLN A 57 -7.34 1.09 9.66
CA GLN A 57 -6.18 0.73 10.47
C GLN A 57 -6.41 -0.64 11.11
N LEU A 58 -5.36 -1.43 11.16
CA LEU A 58 -5.32 -2.69 11.89
C LEU A 58 -5.26 -2.44 13.40
N THR A 59 -5.62 -3.47 14.15
CA THR A 59 -5.65 -3.49 15.62
C THR A 59 -4.70 -4.56 16.16
N GLY A 60 -4.56 -4.66 17.48
CA GLY A 60 -3.67 -5.62 18.14
C GLY A 60 -2.19 -5.34 17.86
N ASP A 61 -1.41 -6.38 17.57
CA ASP A 61 0.05 -6.29 17.37
C ASP A 61 0.45 -5.46 16.14
N ARG A 62 -0.50 -5.22 15.22
CA ARG A 62 -0.29 -4.41 14.02
C ARG A 62 -0.94 -3.03 14.11
N LYS A 63 -1.30 -2.57 15.32
CA LYS A 63 -1.93 -1.27 15.54
C LYS A 63 -1.15 -0.14 14.85
N GLY A 64 -1.88 0.70 14.12
CA GLY A 64 -1.30 1.82 13.35
C GLY A 64 -0.88 1.44 11.92
N THR A 65 -0.97 0.18 11.53
CA THR A 65 -0.81 -0.24 10.13
C THR A 65 -2.10 0.04 9.36
N TRP A 66 -2.00 0.73 8.23
CA TRP A 66 -3.07 0.89 7.26
C TRP A 66 -3.21 -0.36 6.40
N SER A 67 -4.46 -0.70 6.06
CA SER A 67 -4.84 -1.86 5.27
C SER A 67 -5.83 -1.45 4.20
N LEU A 68 -5.44 -1.66 2.93
CA LEU A 68 -6.24 -1.32 1.76
C LEU A 68 -6.57 -2.60 0.97
N PHE A 69 -7.83 -2.73 0.57
CA PHE A 69 -8.35 -3.85 -0.21
C PHE A 69 -7.84 -3.82 -1.66
N VAL A 70 -7.07 -4.84 -2.05
CA VAL A 70 -6.65 -5.04 -3.45
C VAL A 70 -7.63 -5.97 -4.16
N THR A 71 -7.70 -7.24 -3.76
CA THR A 71 -8.63 -8.24 -4.32
C THR A 71 -8.75 -9.43 -3.36
N LYS A 72 -9.92 -10.07 -3.26
CA LYS A 72 -10.15 -11.25 -2.40
C LYS A 72 -9.47 -11.08 -1.01
N ASN A 73 -8.45 -11.88 -0.72
CA ASN A 73 -7.70 -11.85 0.53
C ASN A 73 -6.47 -10.94 0.51
N TRP A 74 -6.08 -10.42 -0.66
CA TRP A 74 -4.90 -9.59 -0.81
C TRP A 74 -5.11 -8.15 -0.33
N ARG A 75 -4.12 -7.63 0.38
CA ARG A 75 -4.09 -6.27 0.91
C ARG A 75 -2.80 -5.58 0.55
N LEU A 76 -2.90 -4.26 0.39
CA LEU A 76 -1.76 -3.38 0.43
C LEU A 76 -1.70 -2.81 1.85
N THR A 77 -0.62 -3.05 2.56
CA THR A 77 -0.45 -2.61 3.95
C THR A 77 0.78 -1.75 4.10
N PHE A 78 0.75 -0.80 5.03
CA PHE A 78 1.87 0.10 5.32
C PHE A 78 1.63 0.86 6.63
N ARG A 79 2.67 1.52 7.14
CA ARG A 79 2.52 2.51 8.21
C ARG A 79 2.87 3.90 7.66
N ILE A 80 2.39 4.94 8.34
CA ILE A 80 2.78 6.32 8.07
C ILE A 80 3.64 6.80 9.23
N ASP A 81 4.86 7.22 8.93
CA ASP A 81 5.71 7.94 9.85
C ASP A 81 5.25 9.40 9.90
N ALA A 82 4.50 9.76 10.94
CA ALA A 82 3.92 11.10 11.06
C ALA A 82 4.98 12.21 11.26
N ASN A 83 6.20 11.87 11.72
CA ASN A 83 7.26 12.85 11.92
C ASN A 83 7.92 13.24 10.59
N GLU A 84 8.14 12.26 9.71
CA GLU A 84 8.80 12.45 8.42
C GLU A 84 7.81 12.56 7.25
N ILE A 85 6.52 12.30 7.47
CA ILE A 85 5.45 12.30 6.46
C ILE A 85 5.77 11.28 5.34
N GLU A 86 6.20 10.09 5.75
CA GLU A 86 6.62 9.03 4.85
C GLU A 86 5.80 7.75 5.04
N ILE A 87 5.61 7.02 3.95
CA ILE A 87 5.09 5.66 3.97
C ILE A 87 6.25 4.71 4.25
N ILE A 88 6.10 3.89 5.28
CA ILE A 88 7.08 2.89 5.68
C ILE A 88 6.44 1.50 5.66
N ASP A 89 7.28 0.48 5.51
CA ASP A 89 6.87 -0.94 5.55
C ASP A 89 5.76 -1.28 4.55
N LEU A 90 5.84 -0.75 3.34
CA LEU A 90 4.83 -1.01 2.31
C LEU A 90 4.90 -2.47 1.87
N ASP A 91 3.79 -3.19 2.00
CA ASP A 91 3.69 -4.62 1.71
C ASP A 91 2.46 -4.97 0.88
N TYR A 92 2.53 -6.10 0.18
CA TYR A 92 1.45 -6.69 -0.58
C TYR A 92 1.29 -8.15 -0.13
N GLU A 93 0.32 -8.39 0.76
CA GLU A 93 0.22 -9.63 1.51
C GLU A 93 -1.17 -10.27 1.39
N ASP A 94 -1.20 -11.59 1.54
CA ASP A 94 -2.43 -12.39 1.62
C ASP A 94 -2.90 -12.44 3.09
N TYR A 95 -4.14 -12.06 3.36
CA TYR A 95 -4.75 -12.13 4.70
C TYR A 95 -5.29 -13.53 5.04
N HIS A 96 -4.55 -14.59 4.75
CA HIS A 96 -4.84 -15.96 5.21
C HIS A 96 -3.62 -16.58 5.87
#